data_AF-A0A7Y4TA62-F1
#
_entry.id   AF-A0A7Y4TA62-F1
#
_cell.length_a   1.000
_cell.length_b   1.000
_cell.length_c   1.000
_cell.angle_alpha   90.00
_cell.angle_beta   90.00
_cell.angle_gamma   90.00
#
_symmetry.space_group_name_H-M   'P 1'
#
loop_
_entity.id
_entity.type
_entity.pdbx_description
1 polymer ?
#
loop_
_entity_poly.entity_id
_entity_poly.type
_entity_poly.pdbx_seq_one_letter_code
_entity_poly.pdbx_strand_id
1 'polypeptide(L)'
;FEAVCFEENVAEGGQQGEPGKRGILDGETRGDGDDLKLQILRVQGLNEAAALTGAGLRIFIDDPKPLPSISERLKNQKGKGLVSLIFPVENGEREVELELPGRYAVTPALKGAIRVVNGVREVEEV
;
A
#
# COMPACT_ATOMS: atom_id res chain seq x y z
N PHE A 1 -11.59 -18.11 -8.01
CA PHE A 1 -11.76 -17.63 -6.63
C PHE A 1 -13.14 -17.01 -6.53
N GLU A 2 -13.91 -17.42 -5.53
CA GLU A 2 -15.24 -16.89 -5.26
C GLU A 2 -15.18 -16.12 -3.93
N ALA A 3 -15.77 -14.93 -3.89
CA ALA A 3 -15.76 -14.06 -2.72
C ALA A 3 -17.19 -13.69 -2.38
N VAL A 4 -17.53 -13.74 -1.10
CA VAL A 4 -18.87 -13.38 -0.61
C VAL A 4 -18.82 -11.94 -0.11
N CYS A 5 -19.70 -11.10 -0.63
CA CYS A 5 -19.91 -9.74 -0.18
C CYS A 5 -21.36 -9.62 0.30
N PHE A 6 -21.56 -9.05 1.49
CA PHE A 6 -22.90 -8.78 2.01
C PHE A 6 -23.46 -7.50 1.37
N GLU A 7 -24.78 -7.44 1.15
CA GLU A 7 -25.44 -6.30 0.48
C GLU A 7 -25.16 -4.95 1.14
N GLU A 8 -24.98 -4.91 2.46
CA GLU A 8 -24.63 -3.70 3.21
C GLU A 8 -23.28 -3.10 2.75
N ASN A 9 -22.27 -3.95 2.50
CA ASN A 9 -20.93 -3.53 2.06
C ASN A 9 -20.92 -3.08 0.60
N VAL A 10 -21.83 -3.63 -0.21
CA VAL A 10 -22.07 -3.19 -1.59
C VAL A 10 -22.79 -1.84 -1.61
N ALA A 11 -23.77 -1.65 -0.73
CA ALA A 11 -24.52 -0.41 -0.61
C ALA A 11 -23.63 0.77 -0.14
N GLU A 12 -22.71 0.53 0.80
CA GLU A 12 -21.70 1.52 1.21
C GLU A 12 -20.74 1.89 0.07
N GLY A 13 -20.38 0.92 -0.77
CA GLY A 13 -19.56 1.13 -1.96
C GLY A 13 -20.30 1.74 -3.15
N GLY A 14 -21.62 1.93 -3.07
CA GLY A 14 -22.43 2.47 -4.17
C GLY A 14 -22.41 1.61 -5.45
N GLN A 15 -22.28 2.24 -6.63
CA GLN A 15 -22.27 1.53 -7.93
C GLN A 15 -20.97 0.74 -8.22
N GLN A 16 -20.03 0.62 -7.27
CA GLN A 16 -18.72 0.01 -7.55
C GLN A 16 -18.79 -1.51 -7.76
N GLY A 17 -19.94 -2.14 -7.47
CA GLY A 17 -20.23 -3.53 -7.82
C GLY A 17 -20.76 -3.75 -9.25
N GLU A 18 -21.00 -2.67 -10.02
CA GLU A 18 -21.49 -2.79 -11.40
C GLU A 18 -20.35 -3.19 -12.37
N PRO A 19 -20.63 -4.03 -13.38
CA PRO A 19 -19.66 -4.37 -14.41
C PRO A 19 -19.07 -3.12 -15.08
N GLY A 20 -17.74 -3.00 -15.08
CA GLY A 20 -17.02 -1.89 -15.71
C GLY A 20 -16.54 -0.79 -14.75
N LYS A 21 -16.85 -0.89 -13.45
CA LYS A 21 -16.30 0.00 -12.41
C LYS A 21 -15.06 -0.65 -11.76
N ARG A 22 -14.11 0.20 -11.32
CA ARG A 22 -12.88 -0.24 -10.63
C ARG A 22 -12.97 0.17 -9.16
N GLY A 23 -12.79 -0.80 -8.27
CA GLY A 23 -12.87 -0.59 -6.83
C GLY A 23 -11.72 -1.25 -6.09
N ILE A 24 -11.50 -0.80 -4.86
CA ILE A 24 -10.65 -1.46 -3.88
C ILE A 24 -11.57 -2.26 -2.95
N LEU A 25 -11.20 -3.51 -2.68
CA LEU A 25 -11.93 -4.43 -1.82
C LEU A 25 -11.05 -4.78 -0.62
N ASP A 26 -11.49 -4.42 0.58
CA ASP A 26 -10.87 -4.93 1.80
C ASP A 26 -11.60 -6.20 2.20
N GLY A 27 -10.87 -7.27 2.47
CA GLY A 27 -11.47 -8.56 2.79
C GLY A 27 -10.60 -9.43 3.66
N GLU A 28 -11.24 -10.38 4.33
CA GLU A 28 -10.59 -11.39 5.17
C GLU A 28 -10.74 -12.77 4.55
N THR A 29 -9.72 -13.60 4.68
CA THR A 29 -9.77 -15.00 4.26
C THR A 29 -10.09 -15.90 5.45
N ARG A 30 -11.13 -16.73 5.33
CA ARG A 30 -11.45 -17.78 6.29
C ARG A 30 -11.25 -19.15 5.63
N GLY A 31 -10.44 -20.00 6.27
CA GLY A 31 -10.33 -21.40 5.89
C GLY A 31 -11.53 -22.20 6.42
N ASP A 32 -12.13 -23.03 5.57
CA ASP A 32 -13.20 -23.96 5.89
C ASP A 32 -12.84 -25.34 5.32
N GLY A 33 -12.07 -26.12 6.09
CA GLY A 33 -11.48 -27.38 5.59
C GLY A 33 -10.45 -27.13 4.48
N ASP A 34 -10.67 -27.72 3.30
CA ASP A 34 -9.85 -27.51 2.10
C ASP A 34 -10.28 -26.28 1.27
N ASP A 35 -11.39 -25.61 1.63
CA ASP A 35 -11.91 -24.44 0.93
C ASP A 35 -11.43 -23.13 1.57
N LEU A 36 -10.96 -22.19 0.73
CA LEU A 36 -10.62 -20.82 1.12
C LEU A 36 -11.77 -19.88 0.76
N LYS A 37 -12.45 -19.32 1.76
CA LYS A 37 -13.52 -18.33 1.55
C LYS A 37 -12.98 -16.92 1.77
N LEU A 38 -13.14 -16.05 0.78
CA LEU A 38 -12.84 -14.62 0.91
C LEU A 38 -14.13 -13.87 1.26
N GLN A 39 -14.16 -13.22 2.42
CA GLN A 39 -15.26 -12.35 2.84
C GLN A 39 -14.85 -10.89 2.62
N ILE A 40 -15.62 -10.16 1.80
CA ILE A 40 -15.39 -8.75 1.54
C ILE A 40 -16.01 -7.93 2.67
N LEU A 41 -15.19 -7.13 3.36
CA LEU A 41 -15.56 -6.28 4.48
C LEU A 41 -15.90 -4.86 4.03
N ARG A 42 -15.27 -4.36 2.97
CA ARG A 42 -15.49 -2.99 2.47
C ARG A 42 -15.27 -2.92 0.97
N VAL A 43 -16.09 -2.11 0.31
CA VAL A 43 -15.94 -1.76 -1.11
C VAL A 43 -15.81 -0.24 -1.21
N GLN A 44 -14.76 0.25 -1.85
CA GLN A 44 -14.59 1.68 -2.09
C GLN A 44 -14.20 1.98 -3.54
N GLY A 45 -14.66 3.11 -4.07
CA GLY A 45 -14.35 3.53 -5.43
C GLY A 45 -12.88 3.89 -5.59
N LEU A 46 -12.25 3.42 -6.66
CA LEU A 46 -10.82 3.67 -6.92
C LEU A 46 -10.51 5.18 -7.03
N ASN A 47 -11.39 5.96 -7.65
CA ASN A 47 -11.19 7.41 -7.81
C ASN A 47 -11.31 8.18 -6.48
N GLU A 48 -12.16 7.72 -5.56
CA GLU A 48 -12.36 8.36 -4.26
C GLU A 48 -11.17 8.07 -3.34
N ALA A 49 -10.66 6.83 -3.35
CA ALA A 49 -9.41 6.47 -2.70
C ALA A 49 -8.22 7.26 -3.27
N ALA A 50 -8.13 7.39 -4.60
CA ALA A 50 -7.05 8.13 -5.26
C ALA A 50 -7.09 9.64 -4.99
N ALA A 51 -8.28 10.24 -4.84
CA ALA A 51 -8.42 11.67 -4.55
C ALA A 51 -7.92 12.05 -3.14
N LEU A 52 -7.86 11.09 -2.23
CA LEU A 52 -7.42 11.27 -0.83
C LEU A 52 -5.90 11.10 -0.66
N THR A 53 -5.19 10.62 -1.68
CA THR A 53 -3.75 10.34 -1.65
C THR A 53 -2.99 11.29 -2.56
N GLY A 54 -2.07 12.10 -2.01
CA GLY A 54 -1.02 12.71 -2.83
C GLY A 54 -0.04 11.63 -3.31
N ALA A 55 0.73 11.89 -4.38
CA ALA A 55 1.73 10.96 -4.92
C ALA A 55 2.53 10.29 -3.78
N GLY A 56 2.51 8.96 -3.76
CA GLY A 56 3.13 8.14 -2.73
C GLY A 56 4.51 7.65 -3.13
N LEU A 57 5.25 7.09 -2.17
CA LEU A 57 6.56 6.48 -2.43
C LEU A 57 6.62 5.09 -1.78
N ARG A 58 6.96 4.07 -2.56
CA ARG A 58 7.31 2.73 -2.06
C ARG A 58 8.81 2.56 -2.12
N ILE A 59 9.41 2.17 -0.99
CA ILE A 59 10.87 2.00 -0.86
C ILE A 59 11.14 0.54 -0.51
N PHE A 60 11.78 -0.18 -1.43
CA PHE A 60 12.15 -1.58 -1.24
C PHE A 60 13.55 -1.66 -0.63
N ILE A 61 13.67 -2.37 0.50
CA ILE A 61 14.93 -2.57 1.22
C ILE A 61 15.13 -4.06 1.54
N ASP A 62 16.37 -4.54 1.49
CA ASP A 62 16.69 -5.95 1.79
C ASP A 62 17.13 -6.17 3.25
N ASP A 63 17.52 -5.10 3.95
CA ASP A 63 18.09 -5.13 5.30
C ASP A 63 17.65 -3.85 6.06
N PRO A 64 17.56 -3.84 7.41
CA PRO A 64 17.22 -2.66 8.21
C PRO A 64 18.31 -1.56 8.28
N LYS A 65 19.53 -1.79 7.78
CA LYS A 65 20.62 -0.79 7.72
C LYS A 65 20.29 0.57 7.08
N PRO A 66 19.48 0.70 6.00
CA PRO A 66 19.19 1.99 5.38
C PRO A 66 18.15 2.81 6.16
N LEU A 67 17.44 2.22 7.13
CA LEU A 67 16.34 2.89 7.85
C LEU A 67 16.73 4.25 8.48
N PRO A 68 17.90 4.40 9.15
CA PRO A 68 18.30 5.69 9.69
C PRO A 68 18.54 6.74 8.60
N SER A 69 19.14 6.34 7.47
CA SER A 69 19.42 7.26 6.35
C SER A 69 18.13 7.68 5.63
N ILE A 70 17.19 6.75 5.45
CA ILE A 70 15.87 7.02 4.90
C ILE A 70 15.11 7.99 5.82
N SER A 71 15.10 7.72 7.13
CA SER A 71 14.43 8.56 8.14
C SER A 71 14.95 10.00 8.12
N GLU A 72 16.27 10.22 8.12
CA GLU A 72 16.86 11.56 8.09
C GLU A 72 16.51 12.33 6.80
N ARG A 73 16.39 11.64 5.66
CA ARG A 73 15.98 12.27 4.39
C ARG A 73 14.50 12.66 4.38
N LEU A 74 13.66 11.93 5.13
CA LEU A 74 12.21 12.17 5.24
C LEU A 74 11.84 13.19 6.32
N LYS A 75 12.66 13.33 7.36
CA LYS A 75 12.40 14.12 8.59
C LYS A 75 11.87 15.54 8.36
N ASN A 76 12.34 16.22 7.31
CA ASN A 76 11.97 17.60 6.99
C ASN A 76 11.04 17.73 5.78
N GLN A 77 10.59 16.61 5.20
CA GLN A 77 9.79 16.60 3.98
C GLN A 77 8.30 16.50 4.33
N LYS A 78 7.65 17.59 4.76
CA LYS A 78 6.22 17.59 5.05
C LYS A 78 5.39 17.78 3.79
N GLY A 79 4.43 16.90 3.54
CA GLY A 79 3.57 16.96 2.35
C GLY A 79 2.27 16.19 2.50
N LYS A 80 1.77 15.62 1.40
CA LYS A 80 0.51 14.87 1.35
C LYS A 80 0.67 13.40 0.94
N GLY A 81 1.88 13.00 0.53
CA GLY A 81 2.17 11.66 0.04
C GLY A 81 2.33 10.64 1.17
N LEU A 82 1.93 9.41 0.90
CA LEU A 82 2.24 8.26 1.76
C LEU A 82 3.62 7.72 1.42
N VAL A 83 4.32 7.19 2.42
CA VAL A 83 5.59 6.49 2.19
C VAL A 83 5.50 5.13 2.85
N SER A 84 5.72 4.08 2.07
CA SER A 84 5.75 2.70 2.56
C SER A 84 7.15 2.11 2.40
N LEU A 85 7.57 1.33 3.39
CA LEU A 85 8.75 0.48 3.33
C LEU A 85 8.33 -0.94 3.00
N ILE A 86 8.98 -1.56 2.02
CA ILE A 86 8.74 -2.94 1.62
C ILE A 86 10.02 -3.72 1.82
N PHE A 87 9.93 -4.86 2.49
CA PHE A 87 11.08 -5.73 2.69
C PHE A 87 10.67 -7.20 2.69
N PRO A 88 11.56 -8.08 2.19
CA PRO A 88 11.33 -9.51 2.21
C PRO A 88 11.37 -10.06 3.65
N VAL A 89 10.49 -11.00 3.93
CA VAL A 89 10.53 -11.86 5.12
C VAL A 89 10.56 -13.31 4.67
N GLU A 90 10.90 -14.23 5.58
CA GLU A 90 10.97 -15.67 5.27
C GLU A 90 11.84 -15.96 4.03
N ASN A 91 13.08 -15.44 4.04
CA ASN A 91 14.03 -15.61 2.94
C ASN A 91 13.51 -15.13 1.56
N GLY A 92 12.56 -14.19 1.53
CA GLY A 92 12.01 -13.64 0.29
C GLY A 92 10.76 -14.35 -0.23
N GLU A 93 10.21 -15.31 0.52
CA GLU A 93 8.93 -15.97 0.16
C GLU A 93 7.74 -15.03 0.35
N ARG A 94 7.84 -14.02 1.23
CA ARG A 94 6.82 -13.01 1.45
C ARG A 94 7.43 -11.62 1.53
N GLU A 95 6.65 -10.61 1.19
CA GLU A 95 6.99 -9.21 1.40
C GLU A 95 6.06 -8.60 2.45
N VAL A 96 6.64 -7.78 3.33
CA VAL A 96 5.89 -6.99 4.31
C VAL A 96 5.94 -5.53 3.90
N GLU A 97 4.78 -4.91 3.76
CA GLU A 97 4.64 -3.46 3.56
C GLU A 97 4.35 -2.78 4.91
N LEU A 98 5.16 -1.78 5.27
CA LEU A 98 4.96 -0.93 6.43
C LEU A 98 4.77 0.52 5.98
N GLU A 99 3.56 1.05 6.15
CA GLU A 99 3.29 2.47 5.98
C GLU A 99 3.97 3.28 7.10
N LEU A 100 4.74 4.30 6.74
CA LEU A 100 5.37 5.20 7.70
C LEU A 100 4.35 6.18 8.29
N PRO A 101 4.44 6.47 9.60
CA PRO A 101 3.53 7.40 10.23
C PRO A 101 3.77 8.83 9.71
N GLY A 102 2.74 9.42 9.12
CA GLY A 102 2.74 10.82 8.69
C GLY A 102 2.48 11.00 7.20
N ARG A 103 2.80 12.18 6.69
CA ARG A 103 2.64 12.54 5.28
C ARG A 103 3.85 13.31 4.78
N TYR A 104 4.35 12.93 3.62
CA TYR A 104 5.63 13.39 3.11
C TYR A 104 5.51 14.15 1.80
N ALA A 105 6.44 15.07 1.56
CA ALA A 105 6.58 15.74 0.28
C ALA A 105 7.34 14.83 -0.69
N VAL A 106 6.60 14.08 -1.51
CA VAL A 106 7.20 13.24 -2.55
C VAL A 106 7.61 14.13 -3.73
N THR A 107 8.92 14.20 -3.95
CA THR A 107 9.53 14.97 -5.05
C THR A 107 10.53 14.11 -5.82
N PRO A 108 10.81 14.41 -7.09
CA PRO A 108 11.84 13.70 -7.85
C PRO A 108 13.22 13.73 -7.17
N ALA A 109 13.54 14.83 -6.48
CA ALA A 109 14.78 14.99 -5.72
C ALA A 109 14.83 14.04 -4.52
N LEU A 110 13.74 13.94 -3.74
CA LEU A 110 13.64 12.99 -2.63
C LEU A 110 13.77 11.55 -3.13
N LYS A 111 13.04 11.19 -4.20
CA LYS A 111 13.12 9.85 -4.81
C LYS A 111 14.55 9.50 -5.22
N GLY A 112 15.24 10.41 -5.91
CA GLY A 112 16.64 10.23 -6.32
C GLY A 112 17.59 10.08 -5.12
N ALA A 113 17.36 10.86 -4.06
CA ALA A 113 18.16 10.81 -2.83
C ALA A 113 17.98 9.51 -2.03
N ILE A 114 16.79 8.92 -2.04
CA ILE A 114 16.51 7.62 -1.41
C ILE A 114 17.12 6.48 -2.23
N ARG A 115 17.01 6.54 -3.56
CA ARG A 115 17.52 5.48 -4.46
C ARG A 115 19.02 5.22 -4.34
N VAL A 116 19.80 6.20 -3.88
CA VAL A 116 21.26 6.07 -3.71
C VAL A 116 21.67 5.60 -2.30
N VAL A 117 20.71 5.37 -1.40
CA VAL A 117 21.01 4.84 -0.06
C VAL A 117 21.40 3.36 -0.17
N ASN A 118 22.55 3.00 0.37
CA ASN A 118 23.00 1.60 0.40
C ASN A 118 21.99 0.71 1.15
N GLY A 119 21.51 -0.33 0.50
CA GLY A 119 20.47 -1.23 1.02
C GLY A 119 19.06 -0.91 0.53
N VAL A 120 18.88 0.18 -0.23
CA VAL A 120 17.67 0.40 -1.03
C VAL A 120 17.82 -0.32 -2.37
N ARG A 121 16.91 -1.26 -2.63
CA ARG A 121 16.85 -2.01 -3.88
C ARG A 121 16.11 -1.22 -4.95
N GLU A 122 14.97 -0.65 -4.59
CA GLU A 122 14.08 0.01 -5.55
C GLU A 122 13.25 1.11 -4.89
N VAL A 123 12.84 2.10 -5.68
CA VAL A 123 11.97 3.20 -5.24
C VAL A 123 10.92 3.48 -6.32
N GLU A 124 9.67 3.22 -5.99
CA GLU A 124 8.51 3.40 -6.87
C GLU A 124 7.64 4.57 -6.42
N GLU A 125 7.01 5.23 -7.39
CA GLU A 125 6.00 6.28 -7.12
C GLU A 125 4.61 5.65 -7.30
N VAL A 126 3.68 6.01 -6.42
CA VAL A 126 2.33 5.43 -6.34
C VAL A 126 1.26 6.49 -6.56
#